data_AF-A0A7L4P8L2-F1
#
_entry.id   AF-A0A7L4P8L2-F1
#
_cell.length_a   1.000
_cell.length_b   1.000
_cell.length_c   1.000
_cell.angle_alpha   90.00
_cell.angle_beta   90.00
_cell.angle_gamma   90.00
#
_symmetry.space_group_name_H-M   'P 1'
#
loop_
_entity.id
_entity.type
_entity.pdbx_description
1 polymer ?
#
loop_
_entity_poly.entity_id
_entity_poly.type
_entity_poly.pdbx_seq_one_letter_code
_entity_poly.pdbx_strand_id
1 'polypeptide(L)'
;MAVRKTKKGRFVLRPASLSDFQRLYVDVFSIAASLAYPEELFQSAAESGVEAVFVIDAWHESHMPLARRYLDLCRRYGLDCRFSEQKPAEQYAVELCESECNSSCAVVTRDYDAALKARRCAVLLLQRGKLWLVSTA
;
A
#
# COMPACT_ATOMS: atom_id res chain seq x y z
N MET A 1 18.98 7.87 -7.04
CA MET A 1 18.42 8.48 -5.82
C MET A 1 17.91 9.87 -6.18
N ALA A 2 16.70 10.24 -5.76
CA ALA A 2 16.10 11.55 -6.03
C ALA A 2 15.58 12.17 -4.72
N VAL A 3 15.53 13.50 -4.62
CA VAL A 3 14.93 14.20 -3.48
C VAL A 3 13.66 14.90 -3.96
N ARG A 4 12.54 14.64 -3.28
CA ARG A 4 11.23 15.21 -3.61
C ARG A 4 10.73 16.09 -2.47
N LYS A 5 10.32 17.32 -2.81
CA LYS A 5 9.66 18.26 -1.91
C LYS A 5 8.16 18.17 -2.11
N THR A 6 7.42 18.04 -1.02
CA THR A 6 5.95 18.10 -1.01
C THR A 6 5.50 19.08 0.08
N LYS A 7 4.19 19.36 0.18
CA LYS A 7 3.64 20.11 1.32
C LYS A 7 3.87 19.40 2.66
N LYS A 8 4.11 18.08 2.64
CA LYS A 8 4.29 17.22 3.81
C LYS A 8 5.76 17.11 4.27
N GLY A 9 6.73 17.54 3.44
CA GLY A 9 8.15 17.50 3.81
C GLY A 9 9.10 17.22 2.65
N ARG A 10 10.33 16.82 3.00
CA ARG A 10 11.38 16.41 2.07
C ARG A 10 11.57 14.90 2.17
N PHE A 11 11.58 14.24 1.03
CA PHE A 11 11.66 12.78 0.95
C PHE A 11 12.78 12.35 0.01
N VAL A 12 13.56 11.35 0.42
CA VAL A 12 14.54 10.68 -0.42
C VAL A 12 13.89 9.46 -1.06
N LEU A 13 13.96 9.39 -2.38
CA LEU A 13 13.43 8.31 -3.21
C LEU A 13 14.58 7.49 -3.79
N ARG A 14 14.56 6.18 -3.56
CA ARG A 14 15.48 5.21 -4.16
C ARG A 14 14.67 4.19 -4.96
N PRO A 15 15.10 3.79 -6.17
CA PRO A 15 14.44 2.69 -6.88
C PRO A 15 14.38 1.44 -6.01
N ALA A 16 13.28 0.71 -6.07
CA ALA A 16 13.06 -0.51 -5.30
C ALA A 16 12.24 -1.54 -6.09
N SER A 17 12.36 -2.80 -5.72
CA SER A 17 11.56 -3.90 -6.26
C SER A 17 10.63 -4.46 -5.18
N LEU A 18 9.51 -5.04 -5.61
CA LEU A 18 8.62 -5.79 -4.70
C LEU A 18 9.33 -7.05 -4.16
N SER A 19 10.21 -7.65 -4.95
CA SER A 19 10.97 -8.86 -4.61
C SER A 19 11.96 -8.67 -3.46
N ASP A 20 12.22 -7.43 -3.05
CA ASP A 20 13.17 -7.12 -1.97
C ASP A 20 12.54 -7.32 -0.58
N PHE A 21 11.23 -7.60 -0.52
CA PHE A 21 10.44 -7.68 0.71
C PHE A 21 9.74 -9.02 0.83
N GLN A 22 9.65 -9.52 2.06
CA GLN A 22 9.02 -10.81 2.35
C GLN A 22 7.51 -10.76 2.17
N ARG A 23 6.87 -9.67 2.61
CA ARG A 23 5.44 -9.44 2.51
C ARG A 23 5.13 -7.97 2.27
N LEU A 24 4.07 -7.72 1.52
CA LEU A 24 3.59 -6.39 1.19
C LEU A 24 2.28 -6.07 1.91
N TYR A 25 2.12 -4.82 2.33
CA TYR A 25 0.85 -4.27 2.82
C TYR A 25 0.40 -3.20 1.83
N VAL A 26 -0.62 -3.53 1.04
CA VAL A 26 -1.04 -2.71 -0.11
C VAL A 26 -2.20 -1.84 0.31
N ASP A 27 -2.01 -0.53 0.29
CA ASP A 27 -3.11 0.43 0.36
C ASP A 27 -3.89 0.38 -0.96
N VAL A 28 -5.03 -0.33 -0.92
CA VAL A 28 -5.80 -0.68 -2.11
C VAL A 28 -6.32 0.57 -2.81
N PHE A 29 -6.91 1.49 -2.06
CA PHE A 29 -7.61 2.64 -2.64
C PHE A 29 -6.62 3.54 -3.39
N SER A 30 -5.46 3.83 -2.80
CA SER A 30 -4.50 4.69 -3.47
C SER A 30 -3.92 4.03 -4.73
N ILE A 31 -3.56 2.75 -4.66
CA ILE A 31 -2.96 2.02 -5.78
C ILE A 31 -3.99 1.82 -6.90
N ALA A 32 -5.19 1.33 -6.58
CA ALA A 32 -6.26 1.11 -7.53
C ALA A 32 -6.65 2.40 -8.27
N ALA A 33 -6.67 3.55 -7.59
CA ALA A 33 -6.93 4.85 -8.20
C ALA A 33 -5.83 5.32 -9.18
N SER A 34 -4.72 4.59 -9.32
CA SER A 34 -3.68 4.86 -10.34
C SER A 34 -3.79 3.99 -11.59
N LEU A 35 -4.64 2.98 -11.56
CA LEU A 35 -4.78 2.01 -12.64
C LEU A 35 -5.95 2.40 -13.56
N ALA A 36 -5.82 2.09 -14.85
CA ALA A 36 -6.94 2.21 -15.78
C ALA A 36 -8.05 1.20 -15.45
N TYR A 37 -7.65 0.03 -14.96
CA TYR A 37 -8.53 -1.06 -14.54
C TYR A 37 -8.17 -1.48 -13.10
N PRO A 38 -8.83 -0.90 -12.08
CA PRO A 38 -8.59 -1.21 -10.67
C PRO A 38 -8.57 -2.70 -10.32
N GLU A 39 -9.38 -3.50 -11.03
CA GLU A 39 -9.54 -4.94 -10.82
C GLU A 39 -8.27 -5.73 -11.14
N GLU A 40 -7.43 -5.22 -12.05
CA GLU A 40 -6.14 -5.83 -12.41
C GLU A 40 -5.21 -5.95 -11.20
N LEU A 41 -5.32 -5.05 -10.21
CA LEU A 41 -4.55 -5.14 -8.97
C LEU A 41 -4.73 -6.49 -8.28
N PHE A 42 -5.98 -6.97 -8.20
CA PHE A 42 -6.33 -8.20 -7.51
C PHE A 42 -5.99 -9.43 -8.36
N GLN A 43 -6.32 -9.37 -9.66
CA GLN A 43 -6.02 -10.46 -10.58
C GLN A 43 -4.50 -10.70 -10.68
N SER A 44 -3.72 -9.64 -10.94
CA SER A 44 -2.27 -9.75 -11.07
C SER A 44 -1.61 -10.17 -9.76
N ALA A 45 -2.13 -9.76 -8.61
CA ALA A 45 -1.62 -10.23 -7.32
C ALA A 45 -1.77 -11.74 -7.16
N ALA A 46 -2.95 -12.27 -7.45
CA ALA A 46 -3.23 -13.70 -7.38
C ALA A 46 -2.35 -14.51 -8.35
N GLU A 47 -2.05 -13.96 -9.52
CA GLU A 47 -1.17 -14.59 -10.52
C GLU A 47 0.32 -14.49 -10.16
N SER A 48 0.73 -13.42 -9.48
CA SER A 48 2.14 -13.14 -9.18
C SER A 48 2.74 -14.02 -8.08
N GLY A 49 1.90 -14.63 -7.23
CA GLY A 49 2.34 -15.38 -6.05
C GLY A 49 3.01 -14.51 -4.98
N VAL A 50 2.92 -13.18 -5.07
CA VAL A 50 3.47 -12.25 -4.09
C VAL A 50 2.67 -12.33 -2.80
N GLU A 51 3.37 -12.47 -1.67
CA GLU A 51 2.75 -12.46 -0.36
C GLU A 51 2.31 -11.04 0.00
N ALA A 52 1.01 -10.78 -0.03
CA ALA A 52 0.45 -9.44 0.16
C ALA A 52 -0.82 -9.46 1.00
N VAL A 53 -0.94 -8.44 1.86
CA VAL A 53 -2.14 -8.08 2.61
C VAL A 53 -2.72 -6.81 1.99
N PHE A 54 -3.96 -6.87 1.52
CA PHE A 54 -4.65 -5.75 0.88
C PHE A 54 -5.46 -4.99 1.93
N VAL A 55 -5.04 -3.77 2.22
CA VAL A 55 -5.68 -2.90 3.19
C VAL A 55 -6.71 -2.03 2.50
N ILE A 56 -7.97 -2.27 2.80
CA ILE A 56 -9.12 -1.61 2.18
C ILE A 56 -9.60 -0.48 3.10
N ASP A 57 -9.69 0.73 2.56
CA ASP A 57 -10.25 1.87 3.30
C ASP A 57 -11.75 1.67 3.52
N ALA A 58 -12.15 1.61 4.78
CA ALA A 58 -13.54 1.54 5.23
C ALA A 58 -13.82 2.56 6.33
N TRP A 59 -12.99 3.61 6.43
CA TRP A 59 -13.08 4.61 7.49
C TRP A 59 -14.18 5.63 7.23
N HIS A 60 -14.43 5.96 5.96
CA HIS A 60 -15.50 6.86 5.55
C HIS A 60 -16.69 6.11 4.93
N GLU A 61 -17.91 6.49 5.31
CA GLU A 61 -19.14 5.89 4.78
C GLU A 61 -19.23 6.00 3.24
N SER A 62 -18.73 7.09 2.68
CA SER A 62 -18.64 7.29 1.23
C SER A 62 -17.79 6.24 0.51
N HIS A 63 -16.85 5.60 1.20
CA HIS A 63 -15.99 4.56 0.63
C HIS A 63 -16.66 3.17 0.64
N MET A 64 -17.70 2.98 1.45
CA MET A 64 -18.27 1.65 1.72
C MET A 64 -18.74 0.88 0.47
N PRO A 65 -19.40 1.49 -0.54
CA PRO A 65 -19.76 0.77 -1.75
C PRO A 65 -18.54 0.22 -2.50
N LEU A 66 -17.47 1.01 -2.60
CA LEU A 66 -16.24 0.60 -3.28
C LEU A 66 -15.44 -0.40 -2.44
N ALA A 67 -15.37 -0.20 -1.12
CA ALA A 67 -14.73 -1.10 -0.19
C ALA A 67 -15.33 -2.51 -0.25
N ARG A 68 -16.66 -2.62 -0.33
CA ARG A 68 -17.36 -3.89 -0.53
C ARG A 68 -16.99 -4.56 -1.85
N ARG A 69 -16.93 -3.78 -2.94
CA ARG A 69 -16.51 -4.29 -4.25
C ARG A 69 -15.09 -4.88 -4.22
N TYR A 70 -14.16 -4.20 -3.56
CA TYR A 70 -12.80 -4.70 -3.39
C TYR A 70 -12.73 -5.94 -2.52
N LEU A 71 -13.53 -6.02 -1.45
CA LEU A 71 -13.65 -7.24 -0.65
C LEU A 71 -14.15 -8.43 -1.47
N ASP A 72 -15.12 -8.23 -2.36
CA ASP A 72 -15.62 -9.29 -3.22
C ASP A 72 -14.55 -9.77 -4.21
N LEU A 73 -13.71 -8.86 -4.74
CA LEU A 73 -12.55 -9.24 -5.56
C LEU A 73 -11.53 -10.05 -4.74
N CYS A 74 -11.21 -9.61 -3.52
CA CYS A 74 -10.35 -10.37 -2.62
C CYS A 74 -10.84 -11.81 -2.43
N ARG A 75 -12.13 -11.97 -2.11
CA ARG A 75 -12.76 -13.29 -1.92
C ARG A 75 -12.70 -14.13 -3.18
N ARG A 76 -12.99 -13.52 -4.34
CA ARG A 76 -12.96 -14.18 -5.64
C ARG A 76 -11.56 -14.70 -5.98
N TYR A 77 -10.52 -13.94 -5.65
CA TYR A 77 -9.13 -14.27 -5.98
C TYR A 77 -8.35 -14.92 -4.82
N GLY A 78 -8.98 -15.16 -3.67
CA GLY A 78 -8.35 -15.80 -2.51
C GLY A 78 -7.26 -14.96 -1.84
N LEU A 79 -7.38 -13.63 -1.88
CA LEU A 79 -6.39 -12.69 -1.32
C LEU A 79 -6.67 -12.36 0.15
N ASP A 80 -5.62 -12.16 0.95
CA ASP A 80 -5.73 -11.66 2.33
C ASP A 80 -6.08 -10.17 2.30
N CYS A 81 -7.27 -9.81 2.81
CA CYS A 81 -7.76 -8.45 2.81
C CYS A 81 -8.25 -8.04 4.20
N ARG A 82 -7.91 -6.82 4.60
CA ARG A 82 -8.25 -6.26 5.92
C ARG A 82 -8.86 -4.87 5.77
N PHE A 83 -9.92 -4.62 6.52
CA PHE A 83 -10.56 -3.30 6.54
C PHE A 83 -9.87 -2.36 7.52
N SER A 84 -9.65 -1.13 7.06
CA SER A 84 -9.29 -0.02 7.92
C SER A 84 -10.52 0.81 8.24
N GLU A 85 -11.16 0.52 9.38
CA GLU A 85 -12.43 1.17 9.78
C GLU A 85 -12.22 2.44 10.63
N GLN A 86 -11.04 2.61 11.22
CA GLN A 86 -10.79 3.65 12.22
C GLN A 86 -9.85 4.76 11.73
N LYS A 87 -9.16 4.54 10.61
CA LYS A 87 -8.13 5.45 10.08
C LYS A 87 -7.93 5.21 8.58
N PRO A 88 -7.24 6.12 7.88
CA PRO A 88 -6.84 5.90 6.50
C PRO A 88 -6.06 4.60 6.30
N ALA A 89 -6.28 3.94 5.17
CA ALA A 89 -5.71 2.62 4.87
C ALA A 89 -4.17 2.60 4.91
N GLU A 90 -3.49 3.67 4.46
CA GLU A 90 -2.04 3.76 4.46
C GLU A 90 -1.44 3.78 5.88
N GLN A 91 -2.16 4.36 6.84
CA GLN A 91 -1.72 4.39 8.23
C GLN A 91 -1.91 3.04 8.90
N TYR A 92 -3.04 2.38 8.64
CA TYR A 92 -3.28 1.05 9.17
C TYR A 92 -2.34 0.00 8.53
N ALA A 93 -2.01 0.15 7.24
CA ALA A 93 -1.03 -0.69 6.57
C ALA A 93 0.35 -0.59 7.24
N VAL A 94 0.79 0.61 7.64
CA VAL A 94 2.03 0.81 8.41
C VAL A 94 1.95 0.08 9.75
N GLU A 95 0.85 0.22 10.50
CA GLU A 95 0.70 -0.44 11.80
C GLU A 95 0.77 -1.97 11.69
N LEU A 96 0.06 -2.54 10.71
CA LEU A 96 0.12 -3.98 10.44
C LEU A 96 1.55 -4.40 10.10
N CYS A 97 2.20 -3.71 9.17
CA CYS A 97 3.56 -4.01 8.76
C CYS A 97 4.55 -3.98 9.94
N GLU A 98 4.47 -2.96 10.78
CA GLU A 98 5.33 -2.85 11.96
C GLU A 98 5.08 -3.93 12.99
N SER A 99 3.82 -4.29 13.22
CA SER A 99 3.44 -5.33 14.20
C SER A 99 3.83 -6.74 13.76
N GLU A 100 3.75 -7.04 12.46
CA GLU A 100 3.89 -8.41 11.96
C GLU A 100 5.31 -8.72 11.45
N CYS A 101 6.05 -7.71 10.98
CA CYS A 101 7.25 -7.97 10.17
C CYS A 101 8.37 -6.92 10.30
N ASN A 102 8.08 -5.69 10.71
CA ASN A 102 9.06 -4.60 10.80
C ASN A 102 9.76 -4.35 9.45
N SER A 103 11.09 -4.41 9.40
CA SER A 103 11.90 -3.93 8.27
C SER A 103 12.07 -4.90 7.10
N SER A 104 11.62 -6.16 7.23
CA SER A 104 11.64 -7.11 6.11
C SER A 104 10.38 -7.03 5.23
N CYS A 105 9.42 -6.17 5.59
CA CYS A 105 8.20 -5.93 4.83
C CYS A 105 8.07 -4.48 4.40
N ALA A 106 7.14 -4.26 3.48
CA ALA A 106 6.87 -2.94 2.95
C ALA A 106 5.38 -2.62 2.87
N VAL A 107 5.05 -1.35 3.09
CA VAL A 107 3.79 -0.76 2.66
C VAL A 107 3.93 -0.28 1.22
N VAL A 108 2.97 -0.64 0.36
CA VAL A 108 2.86 -0.12 -1.01
C VAL A 108 1.70 0.86 -1.06
N THR A 109 1.98 2.12 -1.35
CA THR A 109 0.96 3.19 -1.39
C THR A 109 1.37 4.27 -2.40
N ARG A 110 0.52 5.28 -2.57
CA ARG A 110 0.87 6.53 -3.25
C ARG A 110 0.92 7.73 -2.29
N ASP A 111 0.53 7.54 -1.03
CA ASP A 111 0.52 8.61 -0.04
C ASP A 111 1.81 8.67 0.78
N TYR A 112 2.38 9.87 0.88
CA TYR A 112 3.53 10.17 1.71
C TYR A 112 3.24 10.06 3.22
N ASP A 113 1.98 10.05 3.66
CA ASP A 113 1.62 9.90 5.08
C ASP A 113 2.11 8.57 5.65
N ALA A 114 2.14 7.50 4.86
CA ALA A 114 2.75 6.24 5.28
C ALA A 114 4.22 6.42 5.66
N ALA A 115 4.99 7.18 4.86
CA ALA A 115 6.40 7.45 5.14
C ALA A 115 6.63 8.35 6.36
N LEU A 116 5.64 9.16 6.74
CA LEU A 116 5.69 9.97 7.96
C LEU A 116 5.33 9.15 9.21
N LYS A 117 4.52 8.11 9.07
CA LYS A 117 4.08 7.25 10.17
C LYS A 117 5.04 6.08 10.41
N ALA A 118 5.66 5.55 9.36
CA ALA A 118 6.56 4.42 9.44
C ALA A 118 7.83 4.75 10.21
N ARG A 119 8.16 3.91 11.18
CA ARG A 119 9.40 3.92 11.96
C ARG A 119 10.35 2.82 11.51
N ARG A 120 9.84 1.61 11.28
CA ARG A 120 10.63 0.42 10.93
C ARG A 120 10.23 -0.22 9.61
N CYS A 121 8.94 -0.16 9.27
CA CYS A 121 8.45 -0.70 8.02
C CYS A 121 9.00 0.09 6.82
N ALA A 122 9.39 -0.59 5.74
CA ALA A 122 9.72 0.09 4.50
C ALA A 122 8.45 0.67 3.85
N VAL A 123 8.59 1.80 3.17
CA VAL A 123 7.48 2.41 2.41
C VAL A 123 7.87 2.52 0.96
N LEU A 124 7.11 1.86 0.09
CA LEU A 124 7.23 1.90 -1.35
C LEU A 124 6.14 2.81 -1.94
N LEU A 125 6.56 3.91 -2.55
CA LEU A 125 5.66 4.77 -3.31
C LEU A 125 5.58 4.32 -4.76
N LEU A 126 4.36 4.04 -5.23
CA LEU A 126 4.09 3.84 -6.64
C LEU A 126 3.91 5.20 -7.33
N GLN A 127 4.84 5.54 -8.24
CA GLN A 127 4.81 6.79 -8.98
C GLN A 127 5.17 6.55 -10.45
N ARG A 128 4.23 6.86 -11.34
CA ARG A 128 4.40 6.72 -12.81
C ARG A 128 4.85 5.31 -13.20
N GLY A 129 4.21 4.29 -12.63
CA GLY A 129 4.53 2.88 -12.87
C GLY A 129 5.85 2.39 -12.28
N LYS A 130 6.50 3.17 -11.41
CA LYS A 130 7.76 2.79 -10.75
C LYS A 130 7.59 2.79 -9.24
N LEU A 131 8.26 1.86 -8.58
CA LEU A 131 8.32 1.76 -7.13
C LEU A 131 9.56 2.47 -6.59
N TRP A 132 9.34 3.26 -5.56
CA TRP A 132 10.38 4.04 -4.91
C TRP A 132 10.36 3.74 -3.42
N LEU A 133 11.45 3.21 -2.88
CA LEU A 133 11.67 3.19 -1.44
C LEU A 133 11.83 4.63 -0.96
N VAL A 134 11.04 4.98 0.05
CA VAL A 134 10.93 6.33 0.57
C VAL A 134 11.43 6.41 2.00
N SER A 135 12.21 7.44 2.27
CA SER A 135 12.61 7.85 3.61
C SER A 135 12.43 9.35 3.75
N THR A 136 12.13 9.81 4.96
CA THR A 136 12.20 11.23 5.31
C THR A 136 13.66 11.69 5.23
N ALA A 137 13.87 12.88 4.66
CA ALA A 137 15.20 13.47 4.46
C ALA A 137 15.69 14.24 5.68
#